data_AF-A0A2N7VR14-F1
#
_entry.id   AF-A0A2N7VR14-F1
#
_cell.length_a   1.000
_cell.length_b   1.000
_cell.length_c   1.000
_cell.angle_alpha   90.00
_cell.angle_beta   90.00
_cell.angle_gamma   90.00
#
_symmetry.space_group_name_H-M   'P 1'
#
loop_
_entity.id
_entity.type
_entity.pdbx_description
1 polymer ?
#
loop_
_entity_poly.entity_id
_entity_poly.type
_entity_poly.pdbx_seq_one_letter_code
_entity_poly.pdbx_strand_id
1 'polypeptide(L)' 'MSTKVANHASAGNVEDILELARDAGLLVTLDGQIGRERYQSVAGSLNSFLRFVDALRDTDKH' A
#
# COMPACT_ATOMS: atom_id res chain seq x y z
N MET A 1 19.65 18.08 -1.81
CA MET A 1 19.23 16.92 -1.02
C MET A 1 17.79 17.15 -0.58
N SER A 2 16.93 16.16 -0.83
CA SER A 2 15.58 15.93 -0.31
C SER A 2 14.64 17.12 -0.10
N THR A 3 13.79 17.38 -1.10
CA THR A 3 12.45 17.90 -0.83
C THR A 3 11.49 16.72 -0.85
N LYS A 4 11.19 16.24 0.36
CA LYS A 4 10.18 15.25 0.70
C LYS A 4 8.85 15.65 0.07
N VAL A 5 8.47 15.00 -1.03
CA VAL A 5 7.10 15.05 -1.55
C VAL A 5 6.22 14.28 -0.56
N ALA A 6 5.77 14.97 0.48
CA ALA A 6 4.64 14.52 1.26
C ALA A 6 3.39 14.76 0.39
N ASN A 7 3.17 13.89 -0.59
CA ASN A 7 1.87 13.80 -1.24
C ASN A 7 0.96 13.03 -0.29
N HIS A 8 0.43 13.74 0.72
CA HIS A 8 -0.74 13.29 1.45
C HIS A 8 -1.93 13.41 0.51
N ALA A 9 -2.13 12.40 -0.34
CA ALA A 9 -3.40 12.16 -0.97
C ALA A 9 -4.12 11.09 -0.13
N SER A 10 -5.38 11.34 0.19
CA SER A 10 -6.41 10.31 0.42
C SER A 10 -6.07 9.04 -0.37
N ALA A 11 -6.29 7.84 0.19
CA ALA A 11 -6.01 6.54 -0.43
C ALA A 11 -6.73 6.34 -1.79
N GLY A 12 -6.28 7.08 -2.80
CA GLY A 12 -7.02 7.38 -4.02
C GLY A 12 -6.41 6.73 -5.25
N ASN A 13 -5.25 6.10 -5.11
CA ASN A 13 -4.63 5.29 -6.15
C ASN A 13 -4.14 3.96 -5.58
N VAL A 14 -4.14 2.92 -6.42
CA VAL A 14 -3.72 1.57 -6.05
C VAL A 14 -2.29 1.56 -5.51
N GLU A 15 -1.40 2.37 -6.08
CA GLU A 15 -0.01 2.54 -5.63
C GLU A 15 0.10 2.90 -4.15
N ASP A 16 -0.69 3.86 -3.66
CA ASP A 16 -0.64 4.34 -2.28
C ASP A 16 -1.02 3.21 -1.30
N ILE A 17 -2.03 2.41 -1.67
CA ILE A 17 -2.46 1.24 -0.90
C ILE A 17 -1.36 0.16 -0.88
N LEU A 18 -0.69 -0.05 -2.00
CA LEU A 18 0.39 -1.02 -2.10
C LEU A 18 1.66 -0.57 -1.36
N GLU A 19 1.96 0.73 -1.32
CA GLU A 19 3.01 1.28 -0.47
C GLU A 19 2.66 1.09 1.01
N LEU A 20 1.41 1.40 1.41
CA LEU A 20 0.95 1.17 2.77
C LEU A 20 1.06 -0.31 3.19
N ALA A 21 0.74 -1.23 2.29
CA ALA A 21 0.91 -2.66 2.53
C ALA A 21 2.39 -3.04 2.75
N ARG A 22 3.31 -2.48 1.96
CA ARG A 22 4.76 -2.72 2.11
C ARG A 22 5.28 -2.16 3.43
N ASP A 23 4.87 -0.96 3.80
CA ASP A 23 5.27 -0.31 5.05
C ASP A 23 4.75 -1.09 6.28
N ALA A 24 3.57 -1.69 6.17
CA ALA A 24 3.03 -2.59 7.20
C ALA A 24 3.75 -3.94 7.28
N GLY A 25 4.67 -4.23 6.35
CA GLY A 25 5.44 -5.47 6.29
C GLY A 25 4.71 -6.62 5.59
N LEU A 26 3.82 -6.31 4.64
CA LEU A 26 3.25 -7.29 3.71
C LEU A 26 4.13 -7.39 2.46
N LEU A 27 4.23 -8.59 1.92
CA LEU A 27 4.84 -8.85 0.63
C LEU A 27 3.83 -8.49 -0.47
N VAL A 28 4.23 -7.65 -1.41
CA VAL A 28 3.48 -7.33 -2.62
C VAL A 28 4.21 -7.92 -3.83
N THR A 29 3.60 -8.89 -4.50
CA THR A 29 4.16 -9.57 -5.67
C THR A 29 3.37 -9.18 -6.92
N LEU A 30 4.07 -8.91 -8.04
CA LEU A 30 3.45 -8.81 -9.35
C LEU A 30 3.42 -10.20 -9.98
N ASP A 31 2.22 -10.78 -10.07
CA ASP A 31 2.02 -12.13 -10.61
C ASP A 31 1.94 -12.13 -12.13
N GLY A 32 1.51 -11.00 -12.72
CA GLY A 32 1.50 -10.82 -14.17
C GLY A 32 0.92 -9.48 -14.60
N GLN A 33 1.10 -9.15 -15.88
CA GLN A 33 0.49 -7.99 -16.51
C GLN A 33 -0.09 -8.40 -17.85
N ILE A 34 -1.38 -8.12 -18.06
CA ILE A 34 -2.05 -8.36 -19.34
C ILE A 34 -2.58 -7.01 -19.84
N GLY A 35 -2.00 -6.53 -20.94
CA GLY A 35 -2.26 -5.18 -21.42
C GLY A 35 -1.83 -4.13 -20.38
N ARG A 36 -2.79 -3.34 -19.90
CA ARG A 36 -2.59 -2.31 -18.87
C ARG A 36 -2.96 -2.79 -17.45
N GLU A 37 -3.53 -3.98 -17.33
CA GLU A 37 -3.99 -4.53 -16.06
C GLU A 37 -2.86 -5.28 -15.36
N ARG A 38 -2.67 -5.04 -14.06
CA ARG A 38 -1.62 -5.66 -13.24
C ARG A 38 -2.26 -6.55 -12.19
N TYR A 39 -1.87 -7.81 -12.20
CA TYR A 39 -2.32 -8.81 -11.23
C TYR A 39 -1.29 -8.89 -10.11
N GLN A 40 -1.71 -8.51 -8.89
CA GLN A 40 -0.81 -8.43 -7.76
C GLN A 40 -1.38 -9.17 -6.56
N SER A 41 -0.55 -9.99 -5.93
CA SER A 41 -0.84 -10.67 -4.66
C SER A 41 -0.24 -9.90 -3.50
N VAL A 42 -0.98 -9.84 -2.39
CA VAL A 42 -0.51 -9.27 -1.11
C VAL A 42 -0.59 -10.36 -0.05
N ALA A 43 0.54 -10.68 0.59
CA ALA A 43 0.62 -11.77 1.57
C ALA A 43 1.53 -11.43 2.74
N GLY A 44 1.29 -12.02 3.90
CA GLY A 44 2.14 -11.84 5.08
C GLY A 44 1.49 -12.35 6.35
N SER A 45 2.09 -12.00 7.49
CA SER A 45 1.56 -12.38 8.80
C SER A 45 0.29 -11.60 9.14
N LEU A 46 -0.57 -12.17 10.00
CA LEU A 46 -1.73 -11.44 10.54
C LEU A 46 -1.32 -10.17 11.30
N ASN A 47 -0.14 -10.16 11.94
CA ASN A 47 0.38 -8.98 12.62
C ASN A 47 0.69 -7.84 11.63
N SER A 48 1.31 -8.15 10.49
CA SER A 48 1.51 -7.19 9.40
C SER A 48 0.18 -6.68 8.85
N PHE A 49 -0.80 -7.57 8.72
CA PHE A 49 -2.14 -7.20 8.27
C PHE A 49 -2.86 -6.26 9.26
N LEU A 50 -2.74 -6.50 10.57
CA LEU A 50 -3.29 -5.59 11.59
C LEU A 50 -2.68 -4.19 11.49
N ARG A 51 -1.35 -4.10 11.34
CA ARG A 51 -0.66 -2.80 11.15
C ARG A 51 -1.14 -2.06 9.91
N PHE A 52 -1.37 -2.78 8.81
CA PHE A 52 -1.94 -2.21 7.59
C PHE A 52 -3.33 -1.62 7.84
N VAL A 53 -4.21 -2.35 8.52
CA VAL A 53 -5.57 -1.89 8.85
C VAL A 53 -5.54 -0.65 9.75
N ASP A 54 -4.65 -0.62 10.74
CA ASP A 54 -4.51 0.54 11.62
C ASP A 54 -4.02 1.78 10.86
N ALA A 55 -3.04 1.61 9.97
CA ALA A 55 -2.51 2.71 9.15
C ALA A 55 -3.55 3.21 8.13
N LEU A 56 -4.36 2.31 7.55
CA LEU A 56 -5.45 2.66 6.64
C LEU A 56 -6.50 3.55 7.35
N ARG A 57 -6.86 3.20 8.59
CA ARG A 57 -7.82 3.99 9.40
C ARG A 57 -7.30 5.37 9.80
N ASP A 58 -5.99 5.54 9.91
CA ASP A 58 -5.38 6.85 10.22
C ASP A 58 -5.39 7.78 9.00
N THR A 59 -5.27 7.19 7.80
CA THR A 59 -5.33 7.89 6.51
C THR A 59 -6.72 8.49 6.25
N ASP A 60 -7.80 7.86 6.74
CA ASP A 60 -9.20 8.30 6.57
C ASP A 60 -9.59 9.50 7.47
N LYS A 61 -8.75 9.85 8.45
CA LYS A 61 -9.06 10.88 9.46
C LYS A 61 -8.66 12.31 9.07
N HIS A 62 -8.12 12.51 7.87
CA HIS A 62 -7.57 13.77 7.38
C HIS A 62 -8.11 14.11 5.99
#